data_AF-A0A1X0QRG0-F1
#
_entry.id   AF-A0A1X0QRG0-F1
#
_cell.length_a   1.000
_cell.length_b   1.000
_cell.length_c   1.000
_cell.angle_alpha   90.00
_cell.angle_beta   90.00
_cell.angle_gamma   90.00
#
_symmetry.space_group_name_H-M   'P 1'
#
loop_
_entity.id
_entity.type
_entity.pdbx_description
1 polymer ?
#
loop_
_entity_poly.entity_id
_entity_poly.type
_entity_poly.pdbx_seq_one_letter_code
_entity_poly.pdbx_strand_id
1 'polypeptide(L)'
;MYALRPSPDTNIPLPRPSYQINETYFGTDVASMTAAAFATASSLFRMFASVTGDQKDAAYADLLLSHGVQLYSCSKTTNFSRYQFSVPTVKDIYASTDYLDDLILSAIALYKATKNETYLNDALSYYQLPDWRTNHTEPLGWDNKYGAVYILLAESLFNTSDPQKSIQSRKVAENYLDGIVSGTSVNQTKGGLLFWDFYSDDNSNANAMSTSYLLLSYSRQVLRPLLAISPTDQEAISAKIKRYEDLAIRQLNYMFGMNPINQNYIVGERPNSPKYPHSALAAGFNSLADAIASPTDLSHSHTIYGALVGGPAKNDSFADQRLDWSQTEVALDYNACYQGILAYQAMYSPNGPYYETPTSSSNPTTAHAPNALPTWAIAIAVVLPVLAACLLGLLAFMFLRRRRQQPLRQKSEPSTRYESDEGSTLQQDGSPKDFSQSSPVSQKKTSVDLADQGITLPKELLTESTTQRAPELGQ
;
A
#
# COMPACT_ATOMS: atom_id res chain seq x y z
N MET A 1 12.28 -4.79 0.38
CA MET A 1 13.19 -4.45 -0.72
C MET A 1 12.57 -5.04 -1.98
N TYR A 2 11.80 -4.24 -2.71
CA TYR A 2 11.18 -4.66 -3.96
C TYR A 2 12.27 -4.70 -5.02
N ALA A 3 12.57 -5.91 -5.49
CA ALA A 3 13.67 -6.18 -6.39
C ALA A 3 13.10 -6.46 -7.78
N LEU A 4 13.58 -5.71 -8.79
CA LEU A 4 13.39 -6.04 -10.20
C LEU A 4 13.76 -7.51 -10.43
N ARG A 5 12.83 -8.30 -10.97
CA ARG A 5 13.11 -9.69 -11.33
C ARG A 5 13.90 -9.77 -12.65
N PRO A 6 14.61 -10.87 -12.91
CA PRO A 6 15.12 -11.19 -14.25
C PRO A 6 14.03 -11.07 -15.33
N SER A 7 14.38 -10.59 -16.52
CA SER A 7 13.51 -10.57 -17.71
C SER A 7 14.33 -10.81 -19.00
N PRO A 8 13.78 -11.36 -20.12
CA PRO A 8 12.37 -11.70 -20.42
C PRO A 8 11.78 -12.74 -19.47
N ASP A 9 10.48 -13.06 -19.56
CA ASP A 9 9.76 -14.14 -18.83
C ASP A 9 10.45 -15.54 -18.85
N THR A 10 11.59 -15.64 -19.52
CA THR A 10 12.55 -16.73 -19.50
C THR A 10 13.34 -16.75 -18.17
N ASN A 11 13.58 -17.95 -17.63
CA ASN A 11 14.39 -18.15 -16.42
C ASN A 11 13.82 -17.57 -15.11
N ILE A 12 12.50 -17.35 -15.01
CA ILE A 12 11.87 -17.06 -13.71
C ILE A 12 12.07 -18.28 -12.78
N PRO A 13 12.62 -18.09 -11.56
CA PRO A 13 12.86 -19.18 -10.64
C PRO A 13 11.59 -20.01 -10.33
N LEU A 14 11.75 -21.33 -10.28
CA LEU A 14 10.73 -22.29 -9.83
C LEU A 14 11.00 -22.71 -8.37
N PRO A 15 9.95 -23.10 -7.60
CA PRO A 15 8.55 -23.26 -8.01
C PRO A 15 7.76 -21.93 -8.08
N ARG A 16 6.68 -21.93 -8.85
CA ARG A 16 5.64 -20.87 -8.86
C ARG A 16 4.37 -21.41 -8.18
N PRO A 17 4.28 -21.35 -6.84
CA PRO A 17 3.16 -21.91 -6.11
C PRO A 17 1.84 -21.19 -6.43
N SER A 18 0.76 -21.96 -6.48
CA SER A 18 -0.60 -21.44 -6.53
C SER A 18 -1.19 -21.42 -5.13
N TYR A 19 -1.80 -20.29 -4.76
CA TYR A 19 -2.51 -20.13 -3.50
C TYR A 19 -4.00 -19.95 -3.80
N GLN A 20 -4.84 -20.38 -2.86
CA GLN A 20 -6.29 -20.30 -3.01
C GLN A 20 -6.94 -19.87 -1.70
N ILE A 21 -8.10 -19.23 -1.84
CA ILE A 21 -9.10 -19.11 -0.79
C ILE A 21 -10.22 -20.11 -1.06
N ASN A 22 -10.91 -20.55 -0.02
CA ASN A 22 -12.03 -21.50 -0.10
C ASN A 22 -12.88 -21.45 1.20
N GLU A 23 -13.78 -22.41 1.37
CA GLU A 23 -14.70 -22.52 2.51
C GLU A 23 -14.01 -22.79 3.87
N THR A 24 -12.70 -23.05 3.89
CA THR A 24 -11.88 -23.20 5.12
C THR A 24 -10.82 -22.09 5.24
N TYR A 25 -10.37 -21.57 4.10
CA TYR A 25 -9.38 -20.51 3.97
C TYR A 25 -10.05 -19.27 3.38
N PHE A 26 -10.72 -18.50 4.22
CA PHE A 26 -11.57 -17.37 3.80
C PHE A 26 -10.77 -16.20 3.19
N GLY A 27 -11.44 -15.41 2.36
CA GLY A 27 -10.93 -14.17 1.76
C GLY A 27 -12.06 -13.38 1.13
N THR A 28 -12.82 -12.68 1.98
CA THR A 28 -14.02 -11.93 1.61
C THR A 28 -13.70 -10.83 0.62
N ASP A 29 -12.67 -10.03 0.90
CA ASP A 29 -12.12 -8.97 0.05
C ASP A 29 -11.85 -9.43 -1.39
N VAL A 30 -10.94 -10.38 -1.59
CA VAL A 30 -10.52 -10.82 -2.92
C VAL A 30 -11.63 -11.58 -3.65
N ALA A 31 -12.46 -12.35 -2.94
CA ALA A 31 -13.64 -13.00 -3.52
C ALA A 31 -14.67 -11.96 -4.01
N SER A 32 -14.96 -10.96 -3.19
CA SER A 32 -15.87 -9.86 -3.53
C SER A 32 -15.35 -9.04 -4.73
N MET A 33 -14.08 -8.65 -4.75
CA MET A 33 -13.55 -7.89 -5.89
C MET A 33 -13.48 -8.70 -7.18
N THR A 34 -13.20 -10.00 -7.08
CA THR A 34 -13.27 -10.88 -8.26
C THR A 34 -14.71 -11.00 -8.76
N ALA A 35 -15.70 -11.07 -7.86
CA ALA A 35 -17.11 -11.04 -8.23
C ALA A 35 -17.50 -9.72 -8.92
N ALA A 36 -17.04 -8.58 -8.40
CA ALA A 36 -17.27 -7.27 -9.00
C ALA A 36 -16.66 -7.18 -10.42
N ALA A 37 -15.43 -7.67 -10.59
CA ALA A 37 -14.74 -7.71 -11.88
C ALA A 37 -15.54 -8.55 -12.91
N PHE A 38 -16.03 -9.73 -12.51
CA PHE A 38 -16.84 -10.56 -13.40
C PHE A 38 -18.22 -9.98 -13.70
N ALA A 39 -18.88 -9.35 -12.73
CA ALA A 39 -20.18 -8.70 -12.94
C ALA A 39 -20.06 -7.49 -13.91
N THR A 40 -19.02 -6.68 -13.74
CA THR A 40 -18.76 -5.53 -14.62
C THR A 40 -18.31 -5.96 -16.02
N ALA A 41 -17.45 -6.97 -16.13
CA ALA A 41 -17.06 -7.55 -17.41
C ALA A 41 -18.26 -8.18 -18.14
N SER A 42 -19.14 -8.88 -17.44
CA SER A 42 -20.40 -9.37 -18.00
C SER A 42 -21.23 -8.23 -18.62
N SER A 43 -21.34 -7.10 -17.92
CA SER A 43 -22.06 -5.93 -18.44
C SER A 43 -21.43 -5.37 -19.72
N LEU A 44 -20.09 -5.33 -19.80
CA LEU A 44 -19.35 -4.91 -21.00
C LEU A 44 -19.61 -5.85 -22.18
N PHE A 45 -19.44 -7.16 -22.00
CA PHE A 45 -19.67 -8.13 -23.07
C PHE A 45 -21.14 -8.19 -23.50
N ARG A 46 -22.08 -7.98 -22.57
CA ARG A 46 -23.50 -7.84 -22.91
C ARG A 46 -23.75 -6.62 -23.79
N MET A 47 -23.09 -5.51 -23.51
CA MET A 47 -23.16 -4.30 -24.33
C MET A 47 -22.54 -4.54 -25.72
N PHE A 48 -21.40 -5.22 -25.81
CA PHE A 48 -20.83 -5.57 -27.13
C PHE A 48 -21.78 -6.45 -27.92
N ALA A 49 -22.33 -7.51 -27.31
CA ALA A 49 -23.31 -8.37 -27.95
C ALA A 49 -24.56 -7.60 -28.45
N SER A 50 -25.02 -6.57 -27.73
CA SER A 50 -26.19 -5.78 -28.15
C SER A 50 -25.89 -4.86 -29.34
N VAL A 51 -24.64 -4.45 -29.52
CA VAL A 51 -24.19 -3.61 -30.64
C VAL A 51 -23.80 -4.45 -31.86
N THR A 52 -23.08 -5.56 -31.65
CA THR A 52 -22.51 -6.39 -32.73
C THR A 52 -23.44 -7.53 -33.15
N GLY A 53 -24.36 -7.96 -32.28
CA GLY A 53 -25.16 -9.16 -32.46
C GLY A 53 -24.42 -10.48 -32.20
N ASP A 54 -23.14 -10.44 -31.77
CA ASP A 54 -22.33 -11.64 -31.55
C ASP A 54 -22.83 -12.45 -30.34
N GLN A 55 -23.33 -13.66 -30.61
CA GLN A 55 -23.83 -14.57 -29.59
C GLN A 55 -22.71 -15.15 -28.71
N LYS A 56 -21.45 -15.14 -29.16
CA LYS A 56 -20.31 -15.56 -28.34
C LYS A 56 -20.07 -14.57 -27.20
N ASP A 57 -20.19 -13.27 -27.47
CA ASP A 57 -20.09 -12.25 -26.44
C ASP A 57 -21.24 -12.37 -25.43
N ALA A 58 -22.46 -12.64 -25.90
CA ALA A 58 -23.60 -12.88 -25.02
C ALA A 58 -23.38 -14.10 -24.10
N ALA A 59 -22.93 -15.23 -24.67
CA ALA A 59 -22.64 -16.45 -23.91
C ALA A 59 -21.49 -16.25 -22.93
N TYR A 60 -20.46 -15.48 -23.31
CA TYR A 60 -19.36 -15.17 -22.41
C TYR A 60 -19.79 -14.24 -21.27
N ALA A 61 -20.66 -13.27 -21.55
CA ALA A 61 -21.28 -12.44 -20.51
C ALA A 61 -22.08 -13.28 -19.50
N ASP A 62 -22.83 -14.30 -19.97
CA ASP A 62 -23.53 -15.24 -19.09
C ASP A 62 -22.58 -16.04 -18.21
N LEU A 63 -21.47 -16.55 -18.79
CA LEU A 63 -20.45 -17.29 -18.05
C LEU A 63 -19.80 -16.43 -16.96
N LEU A 64 -19.39 -15.20 -17.30
CA LEU A 64 -18.82 -14.25 -16.36
C LEU A 64 -19.79 -13.95 -15.22
N LEU A 65 -21.06 -13.66 -15.55
CA LEU A 65 -22.07 -13.38 -14.53
C LEU A 65 -22.28 -14.56 -13.58
N SER A 66 -22.34 -15.79 -14.13
CA SER A 66 -22.48 -17.01 -13.33
C SER A 66 -21.36 -17.14 -12.30
N HIS A 67 -20.10 -16.95 -12.71
CA HIS A 67 -18.96 -16.97 -11.80
C HIS A 67 -18.97 -15.80 -10.82
N GLY A 68 -19.40 -14.60 -11.24
CA GLY A 68 -19.54 -13.45 -10.36
C GLY A 68 -20.52 -13.71 -9.20
N VAL A 69 -21.66 -14.34 -9.50
CA VAL A 69 -22.65 -14.74 -8.49
C VAL A 69 -22.10 -15.81 -7.54
N GLN A 70 -21.36 -16.80 -8.06
CA GLN A 70 -20.73 -17.85 -7.25
C GLN A 70 -19.67 -17.27 -6.28
N LEU A 71 -18.80 -16.38 -6.78
CA LEU A 71 -17.76 -15.74 -5.97
C LEU A 71 -18.35 -14.83 -4.89
N TYR A 72 -19.39 -14.06 -5.23
CA TYR A 72 -20.10 -13.24 -4.24
C TYR A 72 -20.80 -14.09 -3.18
N SER A 73 -21.38 -15.23 -3.57
CA SER A 73 -21.94 -16.19 -2.63
C SER A 73 -20.86 -16.74 -1.69
N CYS A 74 -19.66 -17.02 -2.21
CA CYS A 74 -18.50 -17.43 -1.41
C CYS A 74 -18.05 -16.33 -0.44
N SER A 75 -18.04 -15.06 -0.86
CA SER A 75 -17.63 -13.95 0.03
C SER A 75 -18.61 -13.71 1.17
N LYS A 76 -19.88 -14.14 1.02
CA LYS A 76 -20.94 -14.09 2.04
C LYS A 76 -20.95 -15.26 3.03
N THR A 77 -20.03 -16.22 2.92
CA THR A 77 -19.99 -17.37 3.83
C THR A 77 -19.64 -16.95 5.26
N THR A 78 -20.01 -17.79 6.25
CA THR A 78 -20.23 -17.45 7.67
C THR A 78 -19.10 -16.75 8.44
N ASN A 79 -17.89 -16.64 7.87
CA ASN A 79 -16.77 -15.92 8.47
C ASN A 79 -16.19 -14.91 7.49
N PHE A 80 -16.42 -13.61 7.73
CA PHE A 80 -15.71 -12.57 7.01
C PHE A 80 -14.24 -12.55 7.41
N SER A 81 -13.36 -12.47 6.41
CA SER A 81 -11.92 -12.45 6.64
C SER A 81 -11.20 -11.78 5.50
N ARG A 82 -10.05 -11.18 5.82
CA ARG A 82 -9.15 -10.63 4.82
C ARG A 82 -8.24 -11.73 4.29
N TYR A 83 -8.06 -11.80 2.99
CA TYR A 83 -7.41 -12.96 2.35
C TYR A 83 -5.97 -13.21 2.81
N GLN A 84 -5.25 -12.20 3.30
CA GLN A 84 -3.88 -12.39 3.79
C GLN A 84 -3.79 -13.30 5.02
N PHE A 85 -4.88 -13.55 5.75
CA PHE A 85 -4.86 -14.53 6.83
C PHE A 85 -4.85 -15.98 6.32
N SER A 86 -5.43 -16.20 5.14
CA SER A 86 -5.41 -17.48 4.43
C SER A 86 -4.19 -17.64 3.54
N VAL A 87 -3.70 -16.53 2.98
CA VAL A 87 -2.54 -16.49 2.10
C VAL A 87 -1.49 -15.50 2.64
N PRO A 88 -0.74 -15.84 3.70
CA PRO A 88 0.16 -14.89 4.37
C PRO A 88 1.25 -14.27 3.48
N THR A 89 1.62 -14.94 2.38
CA THR A 89 2.68 -14.45 1.47
C THR A 89 2.34 -13.14 0.76
N VAL A 90 1.06 -12.75 0.70
CA VAL A 90 0.62 -11.51 0.02
C VAL A 90 0.72 -10.29 0.92
N LYS A 91 0.90 -10.50 2.23
CA LYS A 91 0.82 -9.45 3.25
C LYS A 91 1.82 -8.31 3.03
N ASP A 92 2.99 -8.62 2.49
CA ASP A 92 4.04 -7.63 2.28
C ASP A 92 3.93 -6.90 0.93
N ILE A 93 2.88 -7.17 0.14
CA ILE A 93 2.71 -6.58 -1.20
C ILE A 93 1.31 -5.98 -1.34
N TYR A 94 0.27 -6.77 -1.13
CA TYR A 94 -1.13 -6.38 -1.35
C TYR A 94 -2.01 -6.74 -0.13
N ALA A 95 -1.55 -6.48 1.10
CA ALA A 95 -2.38 -6.73 2.29
C ALA A 95 -3.67 -5.91 2.27
N SER A 96 -4.82 -6.55 2.47
CA SER A 96 -6.07 -5.82 2.62
C SER A 96 -6.13 -5.11 3.98
N THR A 97 -6.62 -3.88 4.01
CA THR A 97 -6.95 -3.19 5.26
C THR A 97 -8.36 -3.53 5.76
N ASP A 98 -9.28 -3.81 4.84
CA ASP A 98 -10.69 -4.09 5.10
C ASP A 98 -11.30 -5.05 4.04
N TYR A 99 -12.51 -5.53 4.27
CA TYR A 99 -13.31 -6.32 3.31
C TYR A 99 -14.71 -5.74 3.07
N LEU A 100 -15.18 -4.80 3.91
CA LEU A 100 -16.56 -4.31 3.82
C LEU A 100 -16.79 -3.45 2.58
N ASP A 101 -15.84 -2.61 2.21
CA ASP A 101 -15.90 -1.81 0.99
C ASP A 101 -15.87 -2.68 -0.27
N ASP A 102 -15.08 -3.75 -0.30
CA ASP A 102 -15.11 -4.76 -1.37
C ASP A 102 -16.48 -5.46 -1.46
N LEU A 103 -17.02 -5.89 -0.31
CA LEU A 103 -18.30 -6.60 -0.25
C LEU A 103 -19.47 -5.71 -0.68
N ILE A 104 -19.48 -4.44 -0.27
CA ILE A 104 -20.49 -3.46 -0.70
C ILE A 104 -20.34 -3.17 -2.21
N LEU A 105 -19.13 -2.91 -2.69
CA LEU A 105 -18.90 -2.60 -4.10
C LEU A 105 -19.31 -3.76 -5.01
N SER A 106 -18.98 -5.00 -4.64
CA SER A 106 -19.36 -6.20 -5.40
C SER A 106 -20.87 -6.43 -5.44
N ALA A 107 -21.57 -6.17 -4.34
CA ALA A 107 -23.02 -6.20 -4.29
C ALA A 107 -23.63 -5.15 -5.24
N ILE A 108 -23.11 -3.92 -5.25
CA ILE A 108 -23.57 -2.89 -6.18
C ILE A 108 -23.27 -3.28 -7.64
N ALA A 109 -22.09 -3.85 -7.92
CA ALA A 109 -21.73 -4.31 -9.27
C ALA A 109 -22.70 -5.39 -9.78
N LEU A 110 -23.06 -6.37 -8.93
CA LEU A 110 -24.05 -7.40 -9.27
C LEU A 110 -25.46 -6.82 -9.43
N TYR A 111 -25.87 -5.88 -8.59
CA TYR A 111 -27.12 -5.15 -8.79
C TYR A 111 -27.13 -4.44 -10.16
N LYS A 112 -26.06 -3.74 -10.51
CA LYS A 112 -25.98 -3.03 -11.80
C LYS A 112 -26.06 -3.99 -12.98
N ALA A 113 -25.42 -5.16 -12.90
CA ALA A 113 -25.39 -6.17 -13.95
C ALA A 113 -26.72 -6.95 -14.09
N THR A 114 -27.45 -7.17 -12.99
CA THR A 114 -28.63 -8.05 -12.97
C THR A 114 -29.97 -7.34 -12.79
N LYS A 115 -29.95 -6.12 -12.24
CA LYS A 115 -31.11 -5.40 -11.69
C LYS A 115 -31.87 -6.18 -10.60
N ASN A 116 -31.23 -7.17 -9.99
CA ASN A 116 -31.81 -7.88 -8.86
C ASN A 116 -31.61 -7.07 -7.57
N GLU A 117 -32.71 -6.57 -7.02
CA GLU A 117 -32.77 -5.74 -5.81
C GLU A 117 -32.18 -6.42 -4.57
N THR A 118 -32.09 -7.75 -4.52
CA THR A 118 -31.43 -8.46 -3.41
C THR A 118 -29.98 -7.97 -3.22
N TYR A 119 -29.24 -7.73 -4.30
CA TYR A 119 -27.86 -7.25 -4.21
C TYR A 119 -27.77 -5.79 -3.75
N LEU A 120 -28.72 -4.94 -4.15
CA LEU A 120 -28.76 -3.56 -3.64
C LEU A 120 -29.13 -3.54 -2.15
N ASN A 121 -30.07 -4.39 -1.72
CA ASN A 121 -30.43 -4.54 -0.32
C ASN A 121 -29.26 -5.08 0.51
N ASP A 122 -28.50 -6.05 -0.01
CA ASP A 122 -27.26 -6.51 0.61
C ASP A 122 -26.28 -5.35 0.80
N ALA A 123 -26.00 -4.58 -0.26
CA ALA A 123 -25.11 -3.41 -0.20
C ALA A 123 -25.53 -2.41 0.89
N LEU A 124 -26.83 -2.09 0.96
CA LEU A 124 -27.38 -1.19 1.97
C LEU A 124 -27.29 -1.77 3.39
N SER A 125 -27.45 -3.08 3.55
CA SER A 125 -27.34 -3.74 4.86
C SER A 125 -25.91 -3.69 5.39
N TYR A 126 -24.91 -3.94 4.54
CA TYR A 126 -23.50 -3.85 4.91
C TYR A 126 -23.08 -2.40 5.19
N TYR A 127 -23.60 -1.45 4.41
CA TYR A 127 -23.38 -0.02 4.61
C TYR A 127 -23.94 0.51 5.95
N GLN A 128 -24.86 -0.23 6.59
CA GLN A 128 -25.43 0.11 7.89
C GLN A 128 -24.74 -0.61 9.06
N LEU A 129 -23.78 -1.50 8.79
CA LEU A 129 -23.06 -2.19 9.86
C LEU A 129 -22.27 -1.18 10.71
N PRO A 130 -22.16 -1.39 12.04
CA PRO A 130 -21.37 -0.52 12.91
C PRO A 130 -19.90 -0.41 12.49
N ASP A 131 -19.38 -1.47 11.87
CA ASP A 131 -18.01 -1.55 11.38
C ASP A 131 -17.79 -0.70 10.11
N TRP A 132 -18.85 -0.33 9.38
CA TRP A 132 -18.76 0.61 8.28
C TRP A 132 -18.43 2.01 8.79
N ARG A 133 -17.23 2.47 8.45
CA ARG A 133 -16.77 3.80 8.81
C ARG A 133 -17.29 4.81 7.79
N THR A 134 -17.84 5.91 8.29
CA THR A 134 -18.29 7.03 7.45
C THR A 134 -17.27 8.16 7.50
N ASN A 135 -17.32 9.06 6.51
CA ASN A 135 -16.42 10.22 6.38
C ASN A 135 -14.99 9.87 5.98
N HIS A 136 -14.81 8.81 5.19
CA HIS A 136 -13.55 8.55 4.50
C HIS A 136 -13.23 9.67 3.52
N THR A 137 -11.95 10.01 3.42
CA THR A 137 -11.42 11.09 2.55
C THR A 137 -10.26 10.62 1.68
N GLU A 138 -9.85 9.37 1.85
CA GLU A 138 -8.76 8.72 1.13
C GLU A 138 -9.09 8.52 -0.36
N PRO A 139 -8.06 8.44 -1.23
CA PRO A 139 -8.27 8.21 -2.64
C PRO A 139 -8.73 6.76 -2.91
N LEU A 140 -9.43 6.55 -4.01
CA LEU A 140 -9.72 5.21 -4.52
C LEU A 140 -8.41 4.50 -4.89
N GLY A 141 -8.26 3.27 -4.42
CA GLY A 141 -7.17 2.38 -4.78
C GLY A 141 -7.60 0.91 -4.84
N TRP A 142 -6.64 0.02 -5.05
CA TRP A 142 -6.89 -1.42 -5.05
C TRP A 142 -7.29 -1.94 -3.66
N ASP A 143 -6.96 -1.22 -2.57
CA ASP A 143 -7.29 -1.57 -1.19
C ASP A 143 -8.49 -0.77 -0.65
N ASN A 144 -8.58 0.53 -0.96
CA ASN A 144 -9.64 1.41 -0.44
C ASN A 144 -10.65 1.79 -1.54
N LYS A 145 -11.94 1.42 -1.35
CA LYS A 145 -13.03 1.70 -2.29
C LYS A 145 -14.16 2.54 -1.69
N TYR A 146 -13.96 3.13 -0.52
CA TYR A 146 -15.00 3.91 0.17
C TYR A 146 -15.57 5.04 -0.69
N GLY A 147 -14.71 5.83 -1.34
CA GLY A 147 -15.14 6.90 -2.26
C GLY A 147 -15.97 6.37 -3.44
N ALA A 148 -15.59 5.22 -4.00
CA ALA A 148 -16.34 4.59 -5.08
C ALA A 148 -17.70 4.06 -4.59
N VAL A 149 -17.77 3.49 -3.38
CA VAL A 149 -19.03 3.04 -2.75
C VAL A 149 -20.00 4.21 -2.59
N TYR A 150 -19.55 5.37 -2.10
CA TYR A 150 -20.42 6.56 -1.95
C TYR A 150 -21.04 6.98 -3.29
N ILE A 151 -20.23 7.02 -4.35
CA ILE A 151 -20.66 7.43 -5.69
C ILE A 151 -21.59 6.38 -6.32
N LEU A 152 -21.24 5.10 -6.23
CA LEU A 152 -22.02 4.02 -6.81
C LEU A 152 -23.37 3.82 -6.11
N LEU A 153 -23.45 4.06 -4.79
CA LEU A 153 -24.73 4.09 -4.08
C LEU A 153 -25.57 5.28 -4.50
N ALA A 154 -24.98 6.48 -4.62
CA ALA A 154 -25.70 7.66 -5.10
C ALA A 154 -26.26 7.47 -6.51
N GLU A 155 -25.50 6.82 -7.41
CA GLU A 155 -25.96 6.44 -8.73
C GLU A 155 -27.08 5.39 -8.68
N SER A 156 -26.88 4.31 -7.91
CA SER A 156 -27.82 3.18 -7.86
C SER A 156 -29.16 3.54 -7.22
N LEU A 157 -29.16 4.50 -6.29
CA LEU A 157 -30.34 5.00 -5.61
C LEU A 157 -30.98 6.21 -6.29
N PHE A 158 -30.40 6.72 -7.38
CA PHE A 158 -30.85 7.97 -8.01
C PHE A 158 -32.35 7.97 -8.32
N ASN A 159 -32.84 6.88 -8.94
CA ASN A 159 -34.24 6.69 -9.35
C ASN A 159 -35.04 5.76 -8.41
N THR A 160 -34.61 5.60 -7.17
CA THR A 160 -35.36 4.75 -6.21
C THR A 160 -36.71 5.37 -5.84
N SER A 161 -37.67 4.54 -5.42
CA SER A 161 -39.01 4.98 -4.98
C SER A 161 -39.00 5.73 -3.65
N ASP A 162 -37.86 5.78 -2.95
CA ASP A 162 -37.64 6.52 -1.71
C ASP A 162 -36.75 7.76 -1.98
N PRO A 163 -37.35 8.95 -2.20
CA PRO A 163 -36.60 10.15 -2.51
C PRO A 163 -35.60 10.54 -1.42
N GLN A 164 -35.87 10.21 -0.15
CA GLN A 164 -34.98 10.56 0.96
C GLN A 164 -33.69 9.74 0.91
N LYS A 165 -33.77 8.45 0.57
CA LYS A 165 -32.56 7.63 0.33
C LYS A 165 -31.71 8.20 -0.79
N SER A 166 -32.34 8.56 -1.91
CA SER A 166 -31.68 9.18 -3.07
C SER A 166 -30.96 10.49 -2.71
N ILE A 167 -31.62 11.37 -1.95
CA ILE A 167 -31.03 12.65 -1.48
C ILE A 167 -29.87 12.38 -0.52
N GLN A 168 -30.05 11.49 0.45
CA GLN A 168 -29.04 11.21 1.46
C GLN A 168 -27.78 10.57 0.87
N SER A 169 -27.92 9.63 -0.07
CA SER A 169 -26.77 9.02 -0.74
C SER A 169 -25.98 10.05 -1.56
N ARG A 170 -26.67 10.95 -2.27
CA ARG A 170 -26.01 12.06 -2.99
C ARG A 170 -25.27 12.98 -2.03
N LYS A 171 -25.87 13.33 -0.89
CA LYS A 171 -25.21 14.18 0.12
C LYS A 171 -23.90 13.58 0.63
N VAL A 172 -23.87 12.27 0.85
CA VAL A 172 -22.63 11.58 1.28
C VAL A 172 -21.57 11.62 0.17
N ALA A 173 -21.93 11.27 -1.07
CA ALA A 173 -21.02 11.32 -2.21
C ALA A 173 -20.48 12.74 -2.45
N GLU A 174 -21.35 13.74 -2.36
CA GLU A 174 -20.97 15.14 -2.56
C GLU A 174 -20.13 15.69 -1.42
N ASN A 175 -20.33 15.27 -0.17
CA ASN A 175 -19.43 15.65 0.93
C ASN A 175 -18.00 15.17 0.67
N TYR A 176 -17.82 13.94 0.19
CA TYR A 176 -16.51 13.39 -0.19
C TYR A 176 -15.88 14.19 -1.34
N LEU A 177 -16.61 14.38 -2.44
CA LEU A 177 -16.10 15.05 -3.64
C LEU A 177 -15.90 16.57 -3.45
N ASP A 178 -16.81 17.25 -2.74
CA ASP A 178 -16.67 18.68 -2.42
C ASP A 178 -15.48 18.91 -1.48
N GLY A 179 -15.21 17.99 -0.55
CA GLY A 179 -14.02 18.03 0.29
C GLY A 179 -12.73 18.05 -0.54
N ILE A 180 -12.67 17.20 -1.56
CA ILE A 180 -11.53 17.09 -2.49
C ILE A 180 -11.41 18.36 -3.32
N VAL A 181 -12.53 18.81 -3.90
CA VAL A 181 -12.55 19.97 -4.81
C VAL A 181 -12.22 21.28 -4.11
N SER A 182 -12.63 21.40 -2.84
CA SER A 182 -12.31 22.55 -2.00
C SER A 182 -10.90 22.51 -1.41
N GLY A 183 -10.19 21.38 -1.52
CA GLY A 183 -8.88 21.17 -0.89
C GLY A 183 -8.96 21.05 0.63
N THR A 184 -10.12 20.72 1.19
CA THR A 184 -10.28 20.52 2.64
C THR A 184 -9.96 19.10 3.08
N SER A 185 -10.03 18.12 2.18
CA SER A 185 -9.78 16.70 2.47
C SER A 185 -8.51 16.14 1.83
N VAL A 186 -7.80 16.94 1.01
CA VAL A 186 -6.60 16.54 0.28
C VAL A 186 -5.67 17.74 0.08
N ASN A 187 -4.36 17.51 0.12
CA ASN A 187 -3.37 18.55 -0.16
C ASN A 187 -3.16 18.72 -1.68
N GLN A 188 -2.53 19.83 -2.06
CA GLN A 188 -1.99 20.01 -3.40
C GLN A 188 -0.50 20.29 -3.35
N THR A 189 0.25 19.71 -4.29
CA THR A 189 1.63 20.12 -4.54
C THR A 189 1.67 21.56 -5.05
N LYS A 190 2.87 22.17 -5.14
CA LYS A 190 2.98 23.53 -5.69
C LYS A 190 2.56 23.58 -7.16
N GLY A 191 2.76 22.50 -7.89
CA GLY A 191 2.31 22.30 -9.27
C GLY A 191 0.82 21.98 -9.41
N GLY A 192 0.08 21.78 -8.31
CA GLY A 192 -1.36 21.54 -8.33
C GLY A 192 -1.79 20.07 -8.48
N LEU A 193 -0.87 19.11 -8.28
CA LEU A 193 -1.20 17.68 -8.18
C LEU A 193 -1.92 17.41 -6.86
N LEU A 194 -3.02 16.66 -6.88
CA LEU A 194 -3.67 16.16 -5.67
C LEU A 194 -2.75 15.17 -4.95
N PHE A 195 -2.48 15.43 -3.67
CA PHE A 195 -1.51 14.66 -2.88
C PHE A 195 -2.09 14.31 -1.51
N TRP A 196 -2.26 13.01 -1.26
CA TRP A 196 -2.62 12.50 0.06
C TRP A 196 -1.35 12.05 0.77
N ASP A 197 -1.05 12.62 1.93
CA ASP A 197 0.08 12.15 2.73
C ASP A 197 -0.07 10.66 3.02
N PHE A 198 1.03 9.92 3.04
CA PHE A 198 1.11 8.45 3.17
C PHE A 198 0.61 7.65 1.95
N TYR A 199 -0.46 8.09 1.29
CA TYR A 199 -0.99 7.38 0.11
C TYR A 199 -0.23 7.73 -1.16
N SER A 200 0.03 9.02 -1.40
CA SER A 200 0.68 9.53 -2.60
C SER A 200 2.22 9.44 -2.56
N ASP A 201 2.81 8.87 -1.51
CA ASP A 201 4.27 8.78 -1.37
C ASP A 201 4.89 7.83 -2.42
N ASP A 202 4.13 6.80 -2.85
CA ASP A 202 4.60 5.77 -3.80
C ASP A 202 3.80 5.71 -5.11
N ASN A 203 2.70 6.46 -5.23
CA ASN A 203 1.80 6.38 -6.39
C ASN A 203 0.93 7.65 -6.61
N SER A 204 1.51 8.84 -6.39
CA SER A 204 0.82 10.12 -6.47
C SER A 204 -0.03 10.31 -7.74
N ASN A 205 0.47 9.91 -8.90
CA ASN A 205 -0.26 9.99 -10.17
C ASN A 205 -1.50 9.09 -10.20
N ALA A 206 -1.39 7.85 -9.70
CA ALA A 206 -2.49 6.89 -9.68
C ALA A 206 -3.66 7.40 -8.82
N ASN A 207 -3.36 7.95 -7.64
CA ASN A 207 -4.38 8.52 -6.74
C ASN A 207 -5.07 9.76 -7.34
N ALA A 208 -4.30 10.60 -8.04
CA ALA A 208 -4.87 11.74 -8.76
C ALA A 208 -5.79 11.28 -9.90
N MET A 209 -5.43 10.24 -10.64
CA MET A 209 -6.25 9.68 -11.71
C MET A 209 -7.48 8.93 -11.19
N SER A 210 -7.38 8.15 -10.11
CA SER A 210 -8.54 7.47 -9.54
C SER A 210 -9.58 8.48 -9.04
N THR A 211 -9.14 9.55 -8.37
CA THR A 211 -10.02 10.63 -7.91
C THR A 211 -10.63 11.41 -9.08
N SER A 212 -9.84 11.70 -10.11
CA SER A 212 -10.33 12.39 -11.31
C SER A 212 -11.40 11.57 -12.03
N TYR A 213 -11.24 10.25 -12.09
CA TYR A 213 -12.24 9.34 -12.63
C TYR A 213 -13.55 9.37 -11.82
N LEU A 214 -13.45 9.37 -10.49
CA LEU A 214 -14.63 9.49 -9.60
C LEU A 214 -15.38 10.82 -9.80
N LEU A 215 -14.67 11.95 -9.90
CA LEU A 215 -15.25 13.26 -10.19
C LEU A 215 -16.03 13.27 -11.51
N LEU A 216 -15.42 12.74 -12.59
CA LEU A 216 -16.06 12.66 -13.90
C LEU A 216 -17.25 11.69 -13.91
N SER A 217 -17.10 10.54 -13.24
CA SER A 217 -18.16 9.53 -13.11
C SER A 217 -19.39 10.12 -12.40
N TYR A 218 -19.20 10.78 -11.26
CA TYR A 218 -20.31 11.41 -10.53
C TYR A 218 -20.97 12.55 -11.31
N SER A 219 -20.17 13.41 -11.95
CA SER A 219 -20.68 14.45 -12.85
C SER A 219 -21.57 13.87 -13.94
N ARG A 220 -21.11 12.79 -14.59
CA ARG A 220 -21.81 12.18 -15.72
C ARG A 220 -23.05 11.38 -15.32
N GLN A 221 -22.93 10.54 -14.30
CA GLN A 221 -23.92 9.54 -13.94
C GLN A 221 -24.96 10.05 -12.94
N VAL A 222 -24.65 11.13 -12.19
CA VAL A 222 -25.54 11.64 -11.15
C VAL A 222 -25.92 13.10 -11.38
N LEU A 223 -24.94 14.01 -11.50
CA LEU A 223 -25.25 15.45 -11.59
C LEU A 223 -25.91 15.85 -12.91
N ARG A 224 -25.49 15.27 -14.05
CA ARG A 224 -26.13 15.55 -15.35
C ARG A 224 -27.59 15.06 -15.42
N PRO A 225 -27.93 13.84 -14.97
CA PRO A 225 -29.32 13.44 -14.79
C PRO A 225 -30.09 14.36 -13.82
N LEU A 226 -29.48 14.76 -12.70
CA LEU A 226 -30.09 15.67 -11.74
C LEU A 226 -30.42 17.03 -12.38
N LEU A 227 -29.50 17.59 -13.16
CA LEU A 227 -29.69 18.85 -13.88
C LEU A 227 -30.93 18.80 -14.80
N ALA A 228 -31.18 17.67 -15.45
CA ALA A 228 -32.30 17.50 -16.36
C ALA A 228 -33.67 17.49 -15.65
N ILE A 229 -33.70 17.16 -14.35
CA ILE A 229 -34.95 17.02 -13.56
C ILE A 229 -35.13 18.11 -12.49
N SER A 230 -34.13 18.97 -12.27
CA SER A 230 -34.13 20.03 -11.24
C SER A 230 -34.22 21.43 -11.87
N PRO A 231 -35.41 21.91 -12.25
CA PRO A 231 -35.58 23.20 -12.94
C PRO A 231 -35.22 24.41 -12.06
N THR A 232 -35.26 24.27 -10.73
CA THR A 232 -34.99 25.34 -9.76
C THR A 232 -33.51 25.51 -9.42
N ASP A 233 -32.69 24.48 -9.62
CA ASP A 233 -31.30 24.42 -9.15
C ASP A 233 -30.27 24.30 -10.29
N GLN A 234 -30.69 24.59 -11.53
CA GLN A 234 -29.87 24.34 -12.72
C GLN A 234 -28.51 25.04 -12.68
N GLU A 235 -28.47 26.30 -12.21
CA GLU A 235 -27.22 27.06 -12.11
C GLU A 235 -26.26 26.44 -11.10
N ALA A 236 -26.75 26.08 -9.91
CA ALA A 236 -25.94 25.48 -8.86
C ALA A 236 -25.38 24.10 -9.28
N ILE A 237 -26.21 23.27 -9.91
CA ILE A 237 -25.80 21.95 -10.41
C ILE A 237 -24.79 22.10 -11.56
N SER A 238 -25.04 23.00 -12.51
CA SER A 238 -24.11 23.27 -13.62
C SER A 238 -22.76 23.77 -13.13
N ALA A 239 -22.76 24.68 -12.15
CA ALA A 239 -21.53 25.15 -11.52
C ALA A 239 -20.77 24.03 -10.80
N LYS A 240 -21.48 23.10 -10.14
CA LYS A 240 -20.85 21.93 -9.49
C LYS A 240 -20.22 20.98 -10.50
N ILE A 241 -20.95 20.61 -11.56
CA ILE A 241 -20.44 19.80 -12.67
C ILE A 241 -19.14 20.41 -13.21
N LYS A 242 -19.17 21.72 -13.51
CA LYS A 242 -18.01 22.43 -14.02
C LYS A 242 -16.81 22.34 -13.07
N ARG A 243 -16.99 22.57 -11.77
CA ARG A 243 -15.89 22.47 -10.79
C ARG A 243 -15.26 21.08 -10.74
N TYR A 244 -16.08 20.03 -10.79
CA TYR A 244 -15.62 18.65 -10.74
C TYR A 244 -14.84 18.28 -12.01
N GLU A 245 -15.39 18.61 -13.18
CA GLU A 245 -14.73 18.38 -14.46
C GLU A 245 -13.44 19.20 -14.60
N ASP A 246 -13.46 20.49 -14.24
CA ASP A 246 -12.27 21.35 -14.27
C ASP A 246 -11.12 20.78 -13.40
N LEU A 247 -11.40 20.26 -12.20
CA LEU A 247 -10.37 19.65 -11.37
C LEU A 247 -9.83 18.36 -12.00
N ALA A 248 -10.71 17.46 -12.46
CA ALA A 248 -10.30 16.21 -13.09
C ALA A 248 -9.41 16.45 -14.32
N ILE A 249 -9.78 17.41 -15.18
CA ILE A 249 -9.00 17.73 -16.39
C ILE A 249 -7.68 18.42 -16.04
N ARG A 250 -7.62 19.22 -14.97
CA ARG A 250 -6.34 19.76 -14.49
C ARG A 250 -5.36 18.67 -14.06
N GLN A 251 -5.83 17.63 -13.37
CA GLN A 251 -4.98 16.50 -13.00
C GLN A 251 -4.52 15.72 -14.23
N LEU A 252 -5.41 15.50 -15.20
CA LEU A 252 -5.04 14.85 -16.46
C LEU A 252 -3.96 15.64 -17.19
N ASN A 253 -4.14 16.95 -17.32
CA ASN A 253 -3.15 17.82 -17.95
C ASN A 253 -1.80 17.80 -17.21
N TYR A 254 -1.81 17.70 -15.87
CA TYR A 254 -0.60 17.51 -15.08
C TYR A 254 0.13 16.22 -15.49
N MET A 255 -0.58 15.10 -15.72
CA MET A 255 0.02 13.84 -16.17
C MET A 255 0.77 13.99 -17.51
N PHE A 256 0.22 14.83 -18.40
CA PHE A 256 0.75 15.06 -19.74
C PHE A 256 1.74 16.24 -19.85
N GLY A 257 2.21 16.78 -18.73
CA GLY A 257 3.30 17.78 -18.73
C GLY A 257 2.90 19.20 -18.37
N MET A 258 1.64 19.51 -18.05
CA MET A 258 1.30 20.78 -17.37
C MET A 258 1.67 20.71 -15.88
N ASN A 259 2.96 20.60 -15.61
CA ASN A 259 3.53 20.55 -14.26
C ASN A 259 4.85 21.34 -14.21
N PRO A 260 5.37 21.67 -13.00
CA PRO A 260 6.49 22.60 -12.86
C PRO A 260 7.78 22.21 -13.58
N ILE A 261 7.96 20.92 -13.87
CA ILE A 261 9.16 20.37 -14.53
C ILE A 261 8.90 19.95 -15.99
N ASN A 262 7.72 20.27 -16.54
CA ASN A 262 7.27 19.88 -17.87
C ASN A 262 7.48 18.38 -18.15
N GLN A 263 7.22 17.51 -17.17
CA GLN A 263 7.43 16.07 -17.27
C GLN A 263 6.16 15.39 -17.77
N ASN A 264 6.24 14.60 -18.84
CA ASN A 264 5.17 13.68 -19.17
C ASN A 264 5.34 12.41 -18.34
N TYR A 265 4.31 11.95 -17.64
CA TYR A 265 4.38 10.76 -16.80
C TYR A 265 3.93 9.47 -17.50
N ILE A 266 3.53 9.54 -18.76
CA ILE A 266 3.12 8.37 -19.56
C ILE A 266 4.29 7.85 -20.37
N VAL A 267 4.73 6.62 -20.11
CA VAL A 267 5.87 5.99 -20.79
C VAL A 267 5.62 5.91 -22.30
N GLY A 268 6.61 6.37 -23.08
CA GLY A 268 6.62 6.26 -24.54
C GLY A 268 5.69 7.21 -25.30
N GLU A 269 4.95 8.12 -24.64
CA GLU A 269 4.03 9.04 -25.33
C GLU A 269 4.76 10.23 -25.96
N ARG A 270 5.75 10.83 -25.27
CA ARG A 270 6.51 12.00 -25.74
C ARG A 270 8.02 11.89 -25.52
N PRO A 271 8.82 12.79 -26.14
CA PRO A 271 10.27 12.82 -25.91
C PRO A 271 10.67 12.90 -24.44
N ASN A 272 9.97 13.73 -23.65
CA ASN A 272 10.14 13.88 -22.20
C ASN A 272 9.46 12.80 -21.35
N SER A 273 8.82 11.79 -21.91
CA SER A 273 8.27 10.66 -21.14
C SER A 273 9.36 9.84 -20.43
N PRO A 274 9.05 9.16 -19.32
CA PRO A 274 10.03 8.39 -18.56
C PRO A 274 10.64 7.28 -19.41
N LYS A 275 11.93 7.06 -19.24
CA LYS A 275 12.74 6.06 -19.96
C LYS A 275 13.13 4.88 -19.07
N TYR A 276 13.06 5.04 -17.75
CA TYR A 276 13.52 4.05 -16.78
C TYR A 276 12.39 3.61 -15.84
N PRO A 277 11.26 3.07 -16.34
CA PRO A 277 10.23 2.53 -15.45
C PRO A 277 10.81 1.36 -14.63
N HIS A 278 10.39 1.24 -13.36
CA HIS A 278 10.68 0.10 -12.49
C HIS A 278 9.91 -1.13 -12.99
N SER A 279 10.37 -1.71 -14.09
CA SER A 279 9.75 -2.89 -14.69
C SER A 279 10.83 -3.80 -15.23
N ALA A 280 10.83 -5.04 -14.75
CA ALA A 280 11.72 -6.09 -15.23
C ALA A 280 11.58 -6.26 -16.76
N LEU A 281 10.34 -6.32 -17.25
CA LEU A 281 10.00 -6.46 -18.66
C LEU A 281 10.54 -5.30 -19.51
N ALA A 282 10.39 -4.07 -19.03
CA ALA A 282 10.90 -2.89 -19.72
C ALA A 282 12.43 -2.77 -19.63
N ALA A 283 13.04 -3.27 -18.55
CA ALA A 283 14.49 -3.18 -18.35
C ALA A 283 15.27 -4.13 -19.26
N GLY A 284 14.76 -5.35 -19.46
CA GLY A 284 15.35 -6.34 -20.35
C GLY A 284 16.66 -6.97 -19.84
N PHE A 285 17.01 -6.78 -18.56
CA PHE A 285 18.18 -7.42 -17.95
C PHE A 285 17.89 -8.87 -17.53
N ASN A 286 18.85 -9.74 -17.80
CA ASN A 286 18.80 -11.16 -17.41
C ASN A 286 18.92 -11.38 -15.89
N SER A 287 19.32 -10.37 -15.11
CA SER A 287 19.36 -10.45 -13.65
C SER A 287 19.20 -9.08 -13.00
N LEU A 288 18.75 -9.08 -11.74
CA LEU A 288 18.71 -7.88 -10.90
C LEU A 288 20.11 -7.28 -10.71
N ALA A 289 21.12 -8.13 -10.54
CA ALA A 289 22.49 -7.68 -10.31
C ALA A 289 23.00 -6.84 -11.49
N ASP A 290 22.68 -7.25 -12.72
CA ASP A 290 23.04 -6.50 -13.93
C ASP A 290 22.28 -5.17 -14.01
N ALA A 291 20.97 -5.19 -13.72
CA ALA A 291 20.15 -3.98 -13.69
C ALA A 291 20.65 -2.96 -12.65
N ILE A 292 21.12 -3.42 -11.49
CA ILE A 292 21.73 -2.56 -10.45
C ILE A 292 23.11 -2.07 -10.89
N ALA A 293 23.92 -2.91 -11.53
CA ALA A 293 25.26 -2.55 -11.98
C ALA A 293 25.23 -1.55 -13.16
N SER A 294 24.15 -1.54 -13.95
CA SER A 294 23.99 -0.70 -15.14
C SER A 294 22.63 0.03 -15.14
N PRO A 295 22.37 0.92 -14.16
CA PRO A 295 21.04 1.48 -13.92
C PRO A 295 20.54 2.41 -15.03
N THR A 296 21.46 2.99 -15.81
CA THR A 296 21.17 3.91 -16.93
C THR A 296 21.36 3.26 -18.31
N ASP A 297 21.66 1.96 -18.37
CA ASP A 297 21.79 1.27 -19.65
C ASP A 297 20.40 0.98 -20.24
N LEU A 298 20.22 1.41 -21.48
CA LEU A 298 19.01 1.24 -22.29
C LEU A 298 19.23 0.30 -23.48
N SER A 299 20.43 -0.27 -23.66
CA SER A 299 20.79 -1.12 -24.80
C SER A 299 19.93 -2.38 -24.93
N HIS A 300 19.34 -2.83 -23.81
CA HIS A 300 18.44 -3.98 -23.72
C HIS A 300 17.00 -3.58 -23.36
N SER A 301 16.71 -2.30 -23.19
CA SER A 301 15.41 -1.84 -22.70
C SER A 301 14.33 -1.84 -23.77
N HIS A 302 13.10 -2.07 -23.33
CA HIS A 302 11.87 -1.99 -24.12
C HIS A 302 10.99 -0.87 -23.61
N THR A 303 10.30 -0.18 -24.52
CA THR A 303 9.31 0.83 -24.16
C THR A 303 7.98 0.15 -23.81
N ILE A 304 7.55 0.24 -22.54
CA ILE A 304 6.22 -0.18 -22.10
C ILE A 304 5.20 0.95 -22.35
N TYR A 305 4.78 1.09 -23.61
CA TYR A 305 3.92 2.18 -24.05
C TYR A 305 2.64 2.31 -23.22
N GLY A 306 2.32 3.56 -22.87
CA GLY A 306 1.07 3.92 -22.19
C GLY A 306 1.09 3.73 -20.68
N ALA A 307 2.15 3.15 -20.11
CA ALA A 307 2.23 2.95 -18.67
C ALA A 307 2.35 4.29 -17.92
N LEU A 308 1.42 4.55 -17.01
CA LEU A 308 1.52 5.63 -16.03
C LEU A 308 2.52 5.24 -14.92
N VAL A 309 3.55 6.06 -14.71
CA VAL A 309 4.49 5.88 -13.59
C VAL A 309 3.92 6.43 -12.28
N GLY A 310 4.45 5.96 -11.15
CA GLY A 310 4.05 6.38 -9.79
C GLY A 310 3.92 7.88 -9.58
N GLY A 311 4.86 8.67 -10.11
CA GLY A 311 4.76 10.11 -10.20
C GLY A 311 5.69 10.87 -9.27
N PRO A 312 5.55 12.20 -9.18
CA PRO A 312 6.47 13.04 -8.43
C PRO A 312 6.24 12.94 -6.92
N ALA A 313 7.26 13.32 -6.17
CA ALA A 313 7.15 13.58 -4.74
C ALA A 313 6.31 14.85 -4.44
N LYS A 314 5.97 15.06 -3.15
CA LYS A 314 5.13 16.18 -2.68
C LYS A 314 5.58 17.59 -3.10
N ASN A 315 6.87 17.76 -3.41
CA ASN A 315 7.47 19.01 -3.87
C ASN A 315 7.53 19.14 -5.41
N ASP A 316 6.79 18.30 -6.14
CA ASP A 316 6.79 18.21 -7.60
C ASP A 316 8.11 17.70 -8.24
N SER A 317 9.07 17.21 -7.43
CA SER A 317 10.30 16.63 -8.00
C SER A 317 10.05 15.21 -8.50
N PHE A 318 10.57 14.91 -9.69
CA PHE A 318 10.55 13.58 -10.28
C PHE A 318 11.95 13.16 -10.71
N ALA A 319 12.35 11.93 -10.39
CA ALA A 319 13.59 11.30 -10.82
C ALA A 319 13.29 10.06 -11.67
N ASP A 320 13.57 10.15 -12.97
CA ASP A 320 13.43 9.01 -13.90
C ASP A 320 14.57 8.00 -13.68
N GLN A 321 14.45 7.21 -12.61
CA GLN A 321 15.43 6.22 -12.20
C GLN A 321 14.77 4.87 -11.94
N ARG A 322 15.24 3.83 -12.63
CA ARG A 322 14.70 2.46 -12.56
C ARG A 322 14.59 1.90 -11.14
N LEU A 323 15.49 2.29 -10.25
CA LEU A 323 15.53 1.78 -8.87
C LEU A 323 14.71 2.63 -7.89
N ASP A 324 14.20 3.77 -8.32
CA ASP A 324 13.25 4.61 -7.57
C ASP A 324 11.83 4.10 -7.84
N TRP A 325 11.47 2.98 -7.22
CA TRP A 325 10.17 2.34 -7.38
C TRP A 325 9.03 3.29 -6.98
N SER A 326 9.18 4.10 -5.91
CA SER A 326 8.16 5.06 -5.49
C SER A 326 7.72 6.00 -6.60
N GLN A 327 8.64 6.43 -7.48
CA GLN A 327 8.30 7.37 -8.56
C GLN A 327 8.13 6.68 -9.92
N THR A 328 8.86 5.60 -10.19
CA THR A 328 8.95 4.97 -11.51
C THR A 328 8.26 3.62 -11.64
N GLU A 329 7.64 3.10 -10.56
CA GLU A 329 6.80 1.89 -10.62
C GLU A 329 5.67 2.06 -11.63
N VAL A 330 5.34 0.96 -12.29
CA VAL A 330 4.21 0.86 -13.21
C VAL A 330 3.36 -0.33 -12.82
N ALA A 331 2.07 -0.13 -12.67
CA ALA A 331 1.15 -1.18 -12.23
C ALA A 331 -0.18 -1.14 -12.97
N LEU A 332 -0.93 -2.24 -12.93
CA LEU A 332 -2.24 -2.34 -13.56
C LEU A 332 -3.23 -1.33 -12.95
N ASP A 333 -3.22 -1.20 -11.61
CA ASP A 333 -4.10 -0.30 -10.89
C ASP A 333 -3.80 1.19 -11.16
N TYR A 334 -2.55 1.55 -11.48
CA TYR A 334 -2.20 2.92 -11.87
C TYR A 334 -2.89 3.34 -13.16
N ASN A 335 -3.09 2.39 -14.09
CA ASN A 335 -3.64 2.65 -15.41
C ASN A 335 -5.18 2.51 -15.45
N ALA A 336 -5.78 1.78 -14.51
CA ALA A 336 -7.18 1.37 -14.54
C ALA A 336 -8.16 2.55 -14.69
N CYS A 337 -8.04 3.58 -13.86
CA CYS A 337 -8.95 4.74 -13.89
C CYS A 337 -8.60 5.75 -15.00
N TYR A 338 -7.32 5.94 -15.27
CA TYR A 338 -6.82 6.89 -16.26
C TYR A 338 -7.39 6.63 -17.66
N GLN A 339 -7.49 5.37 -18.09
CA GLN A 339 -8.07 5.02 -19.38
C GLN A 339 -9.54 5.46 -19.51
N GLY A 340 -10.31 5.37 -18.42
CA GLY A 340 -11.70 5.85 -18.39
C GLY A 340 -11.80 7.38 -18.54
N ILE A 341 -10.82 8.12 -18.02
CA ILE A 341 -10.73 9.58 -18.19
C ILE A 341 -10.42 9.93 -19.65
N LEU A 342 -9.51 9.21 -20.30
CA LEU A 342 -9.23 9.41 -21.73
C LEU A 342 -10.46 9.13 -22.59
N ALA A 343 -11.18 8.04 -22.32
CA ALA A 343 -12.43 7.72 -23.00
C ALA A 343 -13.46 8.85 -22.80
N TYR A 344 -13.59 9.37 -21.58
CA TYR A 344 -14.45 10.53 -21.29
C TYR A 344 -14.07 11.74 -22.15
N GLN A 345 -12.78 12.07 -22.26
CA GLN A 345 -12.30 13.17 -23.09
C GLN A 345 -12.62 12.97 -24.57
N ALA A 346 -12.36 11.78 -25.10
CA ALA A 346 -12.65 11.45 -26.50
C ALA A 346 -14.14 11.55 -26.84
N MET A 347 -15.02 11.24 -25.88
CA MET A 347 -16.48 11.26 -26.08
C MET A 347 -17.10 12.65 -25.89
N TYR A 348 -16.56 13.46 -24.98
CA TYR A 348 -17.28 14.63 -24.45
C TYR A 348 -16.50 15.95 -24.48
N SER A 349 -15.20 15.95 -24.78
CA SER A 349 -14.46 17.20 -24.89
C SER A 349 -14.71 17.87 -26.24
N PRO A 350 -15.25 19.12 -26.28
CA PRO A 350 -15.48 19.83 -27.53
C PRO A 350 -14.18 20.33 -28.18
N ASN A 351 -13.11 20.48 -27.39
CA ASN A 351 -11.80 20.89 -27.84
C ASN A 351 -10.83 19.71 -27.75
N GLY A 352 -9.88 19.64 -28.68
CA GLY A 352 -8.74 18.74 -28.55
C GLY A 352 -8.00 19.02 -27.23
N PRO A 353 -7.67 17.98 -26.44
CA PRO A 353 -6.96 18.16 -25.19
C PRO A 353 -5.60 18.82 -25.39
N TYR A 354 -5.07 19.46 -24.33
CA TYR A 354 -3.75 20.09 -24.35
C TYR A 354 -2.65 19.16 -24.89
N TYR A 355 -2.73 17.88 -24.55
CA TYR A 355 -1.79 16.84 -24.95
C TYR A 355 -1.98 16.31 -26.38
N GLU A 356 -2.84 16.91 -27.21
CA GLU A 356 -2.84 16.69 -28.66
C GLU A 356 -1.99 17.73 -29.40
N THR A 357 -1.61 18.83 -28.74
CA THR A 357 -0.70 19.81 -29.35
C THR A 357 0.76 19.33 -29.26
N PRO A 358 1.49 19.21 -30.38
CA PRO A 358 2.92 18.88 -30.34
C PRO A 358 3.68 20.07 -29.76
N THR A 359 4.38 19.88 -28.64
CA THR A 359 5.26 20.90 -28.06
C THR A 359 6.71 20.54 -28.38
N SER A 360 7.38 21.40 -29.14
CA SER A 360 8.77 21.26 -29.59
C SER A 360 9.82 21.48 -28.49
N SER A 361 9.39 21.75 -27.26
CA SER A 361 10.27 22.05 -26.12
C SER A 361 9.93 21.14 -24.93
N SER A 362 10.38 19.90 -24.98
CA SER A 362 10.31 19.02 -23.82
C SER A 362 11.58 18.17 -23.73
N ASN A 363 12.68 18.82 -23.37
CA ASN A 363 13.83 18.09 -22.86
C ASN A 363 13.51 17.73 -21.40
N PRO A 364 13.49 16.43 -21.03
CA PRO A 364 13.28 16.04 -19.65
C PRO A 364 14.41 16.64 -18.81
N THR A 365 14.06 17.53 -17.88
CA THR A 365 15.00 17.94 -16.85
C THR A 365 15.18 16.77 -15.91
N THR A 366 16.29 16.04 -16.06
CA THR A 366 16.86 15.25 -14.96
C THR A 366 17.35 16.25 -13.91
N ALA A 367 16.42 16.87 -13.18
CA ALA A 367 16.76 17.58 -11.98
C ALA A 367 17.22 16.53 -10.98
N HIS A 368 18.53 16.30 -10.92
CA HIS A 368 19.13 15.64 -9.78
C HIS A 368 18.63 16.40 -8.55
N ALA A 369 17.84 15.73 -7.71
CA ALA A 369 17.66 16.19 -6.35
C ALA A 369 19.06 16.50 -5.81
N PRO A 370 19.30 17.70 -5.22
CA PRO A 370 20.61 18.04 -4.71
C PRO A 370 20.96 16.98 -3.67
N ASN A 371 21.94 16.13 -4.01
CA ASN A 371 22.54 15.07 -3.22
C ASN A 371 21.81 14.84 -1.88
N ALA A 372 20.83 13.92 -1.88
CA ALA A 372 20.54 13.21 -0.64
C ALA A 372 21.89 12.72 -0.12
N LEU A 373 22.24 13.11 1.11
CA LEU A 373 23.51 12.76 1.72
C LEU A 373 23.75 11.26 1.47
N PRO A 374 24.90 10.88 0.90
CA PRO A 374 25.13 9.49 0.53
C PRO A 374 24.90 8.60 1.75
N THR A 375 24.42 7.37 1.57
CA THR A 375 23.96 6.49 2.66
C THR A 375 25.01 6.33 3.78
N TRP A 376 26.30 6.47 3.46
CA TRP A 376 27.39 6.52 4.44
C TRP A 376 27.34 7.74 5.37
N ALA A 377 26.90 8.90 4.90
CA ALA A 377 26.76 10.12 5.69
C ALA A 377 25.55 10.05 6.65
N ILE A 378 24.46 9.37 6.27
CA ILE A 378 23.35 9.05 7.17
C ILE A 378 23.80 8.02 8.22
N ALA A 379 24.58 7.01 7.81
CA ALA A 379 25.19 6.07 8.74
C ALA A 379 26.11 6.77 9.75
N ILE A 380 26.94 7.74 9.31
CA ILE A 380 27.77 8.55 10.22
C ILE A 380 26.89 9.39 11.15
N ALA A 381 25.86 10.06 10.64
CA ALA A 381 25.02 10.97 11.42
C ALA A 381 24.14 10.28 12.47
N VAL A 382 23.77 9.01 12.26
CA VAL A 382 22.89 8.24 13.18
C VAL A 382 23.68 7.22 14.01
N VAL A 383 24.62 6.51 13.40
CA VAL A 383 25.35 5.42 14.08
C VAL A 383 26.41 5.96 15.03
N LEU A 384 27.12 7.05 14.69
CA LEU A 384 28.14 7.61 15.60
C LEU A 384 27.54 8.18 16.90
N PRO A 385 26.42 8.94 16.89
CA PRO A 385 25.80 9.38 18.14
C PRO A 385 25.28 8.21 18.98
N VAL A 386 24.72 7.17 18.36
CA VAL A 386 24.25 5.97 19.07
C VAL A 386 25.41 5.21 19.69
N LEU A 387 26.52 5.00 18.96
CA LEU A 387 27.73 4.37 19.50
C LEU A 387 28.36 5.21 20.61
N ALA A 388 28.38 6.53 20.48
CA ALA A 388 28.85 7.44 21.52
C ALA A 388 27.96 7.38 22.77
N ALA A 389 26.64 7.33 22.61
CA ALA A 389 25.68 7.16 23.71
C ALA A 389 25.85 5.81 24.41
N CYS A 390 26.05 4.72 23.66
CA CYS A 390 26.35 3.40 24.22
C CYS A 390 27.66 3.41 25.00
N LEU A 391 28.72 4.05 24.47
CA LEU A 391 30.01 4.15 25.15
C LEU A 391 29.90 4.97 26.44
N LEU A 392 29.20 6.10 26.41
CA LEU A 392 28.93 6.92 27.59
C LEU A 392 28.11 6.17 28.64
N GLY A 393 27.09 5.41 28.21
CA GLY A 393 26.31 4.54 29.10
C GLY A 393 27.17 3.46 29.76
N LEU A 394 28.10 2.86 29.01
CA LEU A 394 29.01 1.83 29.50
C LEU A 394 30.06 2.41 30.48
N LEU A 395 30.60 3.60 30.19
CA LEU A 395 31.49 4.33 31.10
C LEU A 395 30.77 4.76 32.39
N ALA A 396 29.53 5.26 32.29
CA ALA A 396 28.72 5.60 33.46
C ALA A 396 28.41 4.35 34.30
N PHE A 397 28.08 3.22 33.67
CA PHE A 397 27.88 1.95 34.36
C PHE A 397 29.15 1.48 35.08
N MET A 398 30.32 1.56 34.44
CA MET A 398 31.60 1.21 35.06
C MET A 398 31.95 2.14 36.22
N PHE A 399 31.66 3.44 36.11
CA PHE A 399 31.88 4.43 37.16
C PHE A 399 30.96 4.17 38.37
N LEU A 400 29.67 3.90 38.13
CA LEU A 400 28.71 3.54 39.17
C LEU A 400 29.07 2.22 39.85
N ARG A 401 29.54 1.23 39.09
CA ARG A 401 30.03 -0.05 39.63
C ARG A 401 31.28 0.14 40.49
N ARG A 402 32.22 1.01 40.07
CA ARG A 402 33.40 1.38 40.88
C ARG A 402 33.03 2.12 42.16
N ARG A 403 32.04 3.02 42.12
CA ARG A 403 31.54 3.71 43.33
C ARG A 403 30.86 2.75 44.31
N ARG A 404 30.10 1.75 43.81
CA ARG A 404 29.48 0.71 44.65
C ARG A 404 30.50 -0.26 45.28
N GLN A 405 31.71 -0.35 44.75
CA GLN A 405 32.79 -1.17 45.29
C GLN A 405 33.72 -0.42 46.26
N GLN A 406 33.45 0.85 46.58
CA GLN A 406 34.14 1.51 47.68
C GLN A 406 33.49 1.07 49.02
N PRO A 407 34.22 0.41 49.92
CA PRO A 407 33.67 0.02 51.21
C PRO A 407 33.35 1.27 52.05
N LEU A 408 32.16 1.28 52.64
CA LEU A 408 31.71 2.28 53.61
C LEU A 408 32.78 2.45 54.70
N ARG A 409 33.37 3.65 54.76
CA ARG A 409 34.38 4.00 55.76
C ARG A 409 33.70 4.05 57.13
N GLN A 410 33.95 3.02 57.93
CA GLN A 410 33.47 2.87 59.30
C GLN A 410 34.00 4.03 60.15
N LYS A 411 33.10 4.76 60.80
CA LYS A 411 33.41 5.86 61.72
C LYS A 411 33.89 5.25 63.04
N SER A 412 35.14 5.48 63.44
CA SER A 412 35.70 5.00 64.71
C SER A 412 35.75 6.11 65.75
N GLU A 413 35.22 5.84 66.94
CA GLU A 413 35.52 6.53 68.21
C GLU A 413 36.23 5.54 69.17
N PRO A 414 36.91 6.02 70.22
CA PRO A 414 38.31 5.65 70.51
C PRO A 414 38.48 4.50 71.51
N SER A 415 39.63 3.81 71.44
CA SER A 415 40.05 2.82 72.44
C SER A 415 41.21 3.32 73.30
N THR A 416 40.96 3.35 74.61
CA THR A 416 41.94 3.43 75.70
C THR A 416 42.82 2.18 75.76
N ARG A 417 44.07 2.38 76.21
CA ARG A 417 45.13 1.37 76.32
C ARG A 417 45.23 0.88 77.76
N TYR A 418 45.34 -0.43 77.98
CA TYR A 418 45.94 -1.01 79.19
C TYR A 418 46.89 -2.15 78.80
N GLU A 419 48.05 -2.15 79.44
CA GLU A 419 49.14 -3.13 79.33
C GLU A 419 48.73 -4.51 79.88
N SER A 420 49.39 -5.55 79.37
CA SER A 420 49.36 -6.91 79.93
C SER A 420 50.79 -7.40 80.13
N ASP A 421 51.09 -7.84 81.36
CA ASP A 421 52.26 -8.66 81.70
C ASP A 421 52.07 -10.11 81.26
N GLU A 422 53.17 -10.74 80.85
CA GLU A 422 53.27 -12.11 80.34
C GLU A 422 53.19 -13.20 81.43
N GLY A 423 52.69 -14.38 81.04
CA GLY A 423 52.70 -15.60 81.85
C GLY A 423 52.41 -16.88 81.05
N SER A 424 53.46 -17.42 80.44
CA SER A 424 53.80 -18.83 80.14
C SER A 424 52.78 -19.88 79.62
N THR A 425 53.26 -20.55 78.54
CA THR A 425 53.36 -22.02 78.25
C THR A 425 52.27 -22.81 77.47
N LEU A 426 52.76 -23.32 76.31
CA LEU A 426 52.73 -24.70 75.76
C LEU A 426 51.70 -25.16 74.70
N GLN A 427 52.28 -25.49 73.53
CA GLN A 427 52.00 -26.56 72.52
C GLN A 427 50.64 -26.55 71.78
N GLN A 428 50.52 -26.85 70.48
CA GLN A 428 51.37 -27.62 69.55
C GLN A 428 51.05 -27.23 68.08
N ASP A 429 52.05 -27.36 67.22
CA ASP A 429 52.15 -26.83 65.86
C ASP A 429 51.57 -27.78 64.79
N GLY A 430 51.03 -27.20 63.72
CA GLY A 430 50.66 -27.88 62.47
C GLY A 430 51.33 -27.19 61.28
N SER A 431 51.57 -27.89 60.18
CA SER A 431 52.15 -27.28 58.97
C SER A 431 51.93 -28.09 57.68
N PRO A 432 52.08 -27.48 56.49
CA PRO A 432 50.99 -27.35 55.52
C PRO A 432 51.43 -27.69 54.08
N LYS A 433 50.56 -27.33 53.11
CA LYS A 433 50.70 -27.45 51.65
C LYS A 433 51.51 -26.31 51.02
N ASP A 434 52.12 -26.59 49.86
CA ASP A 434 52.49 -25.65 48.78
C ASP A 434 52.16 -26.33 47.42
N PHE A 435 51.37 -25.73 46.51
CA PHE A 435 51.68 -24.73 45.45
C PHE A 435 52.48 -25.25 44.23
N SER A 436 51.89 -25.12 43.02
CA SER A 436 52.38 -24.21 41.96
C SER A 436 51.72 -24.47 40.59
N GLN A 437 51.78 -23.43 39.75
CA GLN A 437 51.15 -23.25 38.42
C GLN A 437 51.97 -23.81 37.25
N SER A 438 51.35 -23.99 36.07
CA SER A 438 51.88 -23.53 34.76
C SER A 438 50.93 -23.82 33.57
N SER A 439 51.16 -23.14 32.46
CA SER A 439 50.67 -23.32 31.07
C SER A 439 51.82 -22.87 30.12
N PRO A 440 51.84 -23.04 28.77
CA PRO A 440 50.95 -23.70 27.78
C PRO A 440 51.72 -24.54 26.71
N VAL A 441 51.07 -25.05 25.63
CA VAL A 441 51.49 -25.07 24.18
C VAL A 441 50.80 -26.16 23.33
N SER A 442 50.61 -25.82 22.05
CA SER A 442 49.94 -26.42 20.86
C SER A 442 50.57 -27.70 20.23
N GLN A 443 49.76 -28.55 19.55
CA GLN A 443 49.99 -29.03 18.14
C GLN A 443 48.94 -30.03 17.58
N LYS A 444 48.38 -29.67 16.41
CA LYS A 444 48.11 -30.38 15.11
C LYS A 444 47.52 -31.83 14.95
N LYS A 445 46.64 -31.89 13.91
CA LYS A 445 46.17 -33.01 13.02
C LYS A 445 45.17 -34.01 13.65
N THR A 446 44.11 -34.50 12.99
CA THR A 446 43.96 -34.97 11.59
C THR A 446 42.47 -35.07 11.20
N SER A 447 42.19 -35.03 9.89
CA SER A 447 40.91 -35.25 9.19
C SER A 447 40.38 -36.69 9.29
N VAL A 448 39.06 -36.89 9.44
CA VAL A 448 38.27 -38.02 8.89
C VAL A 448 36.80 -37.56 8.70
N ASP A 449 36.29 -37.70 7.47
CA ASP A 449 34.86 -37.69 7.12
C ASP A 449 34.14 -38.90 7.72
N LEU A 450 32.92 -38.74 8.22
CA LEU A 450 31.88 -39.78 8.20
C LEU A 450 30.49 -39.15 8.39
N ALA A 451 29.57 -39.59 7.55
CA ALA A 451 28.18 -39.20 7.47
C ALA A 451 27.31 -39.81 8.58
N ASP A 452 26.08 -39.30 8.63
CA ASP A 452 24.89 -39.77 9.35
C ASP A 452 24.88 -39.55 10.88
N GLN A 453 23.88 -38.80 11.35
CA GLN A 453 22.83 -39.26 12.28
C GLN A 453 21.89 -38.08 12.58
N GLY A 454 20.61 -38.25 12.27
CA GLY A 454 19.56 -37.31 12.63
C GLY A 454 19.35 -37.22 14.13
N ILE A 455 19.04 -36.02 14.64
CA ILE A 455 18.54 -35.82 15.99
C ILE A 455 17.41 -34.79 15.99
N THR A 456 16.25 -35.30 16.36
CA THR A 456 15.03 -34.71 16.93
C THR A 456 15.25 -33.48 17.83
N LEU A 457 14.46 -32.43 17.63
CA LEU A 457 14.30 -31.31 18.56
C LEU A 457 13.18 -31.62 19.59
N PRO A 458 13.36 -31.35 20.89
CA PRO A 458 12.34 -31.55 21.91
C PRO A 458 11.38 -30.36 22.07
N LYS A 459 10.15 -30.69 22.46
CA LYS A 459 9.05 -29.81 22.86
C LYS A 459 9.20 -29.27 24.29
N GLU A 460 8.65 -28.05 24.45
CA GLU A 460 7.91 -27.46 25.59
C GLU A 460 8.57 -27.34 26.98
N LEU A 461 8.49 -26.14 27.59
CA LEU A 461 7.50 -25.85 28.66
C LEU A 461 7.51 -24.37 29.14
N LEU A 462 6.31 -23.76 29.12
CA LEU A 462 5.61 -22.85 30.06
C LEU A 462 6.38 -21.68 30.76
N THR A 463 5.81 -20.49 31.05
CA THR A 463 4.53 -20.16 31.73
C THR A 463 4.15 -18.66 31.63
N GLU A 464 2.83 -18.41 31.50
CA GLU A 464 1.96 -17.41 32.19
C GLU A 464 2.20 -15.87 32.01
N SER A 465 1.19 -14.99 31.92
CA SER A 465 -0.03 -14.93 32.75
C SER A 465 -1.28 -14.23 32.15
N THR A 466 -2.44 -14.72 32.65
CA THR A 466 -3.69 -14.03 33.08
C THR A 466 -4.71 -13.41 32.10
N THR A 467 -5.74 -14.24 31.81
CA THR A 467 -7.21 -14.09 32.00
C THR A 467 -7.84 -12.78 32.51
N GLN A 468 -8.95 -12.38 31.87
CA GLN A 468 -10.28 -12.29 32.52
C GLN A 468 -11.43 -12.30 31.48
N ARG A 469 -12.48 -13.09 31.73
CA ARG A 469 -13.70 -13.23 30.91
C ARG A 469 -14.95 -13.12 31.80
N ALA A 470 -15.93 -12.35 31.32
CA ALA A 470 -17.40 -12.46 31.45
C ALA A 470 -18.04 -12.32 32.86
N PRO A 471 -19.37 -12.04 32.96
CA PRO A 471 -20.40 -13.00 32.50
C PRO A 471 -21.58 -12.41 31.70
N GLU A 472 -22.13 -13.28 30.84
CA GLU A 472 -23.49 -13.26 30.33
C GLU A 472 -24.49 -13.64 31.46
N LEU A 473 -25.71 -13.12 31.39
CA LEU A 473 -26.90 -13.67 32.03
C LEU A 473 -28.02 -13.69 31.00
N GLY A 474 -28.57 -14.88 30.77
CA GLY A 474 -29.78 -15.08 29.97
C GLY A 474 -31.05 -15.03 30.81
N GLN A 475 -32.12 -14.54 30.20
CA GLN A 475 -33.47 -15.12 30.16
C GLN A 475 -34.15 -14.65 28.88
#